data_AF-A0A2E6HSS7-F1
#
_entry.id   AF-A0A2E6HSS7-F1
#
_cell.length_a   1.000
_cell.length_b   1.000
_cell.length_c   1.000
_cell.angle_alpha   90.00
_cell.angle_beta   90.00
_cell.angle_gamma   90.00
#
_symmetry.space_group_name_H-M   'P 1'
#
loop_
_entity.id
_entity.type
_entity.pdbx_description
1 polymer ?
#
loop_
_entity_poly.entity_id
_entity_poly.type
_entity_poly.pdbx_seq_one_letter_code
_entity_poly.pdbx_strand_id
1 'polypeptide(L)' 'MTELHAHSDLCLAEYEQWKNHHRIVVDMRARYSRPEIIAAREARDRLEIQMQARGCSGEAIRKIEKESEIEKYGYPLL' A
#
# COMPACT_ATOMS: atom_id res chain seq x y z
N MET A 1 12.31 21.67 -4.57
CA MET A 1 11.85 21.38 -3.20
C MET A 1 10.63 20.49 -3.35
N THR A 2 10.82 19.18 -3.31
CA THR A 2 9.71 18.23 -3.21
C THR A 2 9.10 18.44 -1.84
N GLU A 3 7.90 19.03 -1.80
CA GLU A 3 7.12 19.10 -0.57
C GLU A 3 6.96 17.67 -0.07
N LEU A 4 7.69 17.33 1.00
CA LEU A 4 7.42 16.14 1.79
C LEU A 4 6.03 16.34 2.36
N HIS A 5 5.03 15.78 1.69
CA HIS A 5 3.68 15.67 2.22
C HIS A 5 3.81 14.94 3.56
N ALA A 6 3.72 15.69 4.66
CA ALA A 6 3.78 15.11 5.99
C ALA A 6 2.51 14.29 6.18
N HIS A 7 2.62 12.97 5.99
CA HIS A 7 1.51 12.08 6.24
C HIS A 7 1.13 12.21 7.73
N SER A 8 -0.12 12.57 7.98
CA SER A 8 -0.68 12.50 9.33
C SER A 8 -0.62 11.07 9.86
N ASP A 9 -0.62 10.90 11.18
CA ASP A 9 -0.69 9.57 11.83
C ASP A 9 -1.85 8.72 11.30
N LEU A 10 -2.94 9.39 10.89
CA LEU A 10 -4.08 8.75 10.23
C LEU A 10 -3.74 8.20 8.83
N CYS A 11 -3.06 8.97 7.97
CA CYS A 11 -2.62 8.46 6.66
C CYS A 11 -1.64 7.29 6.81
N LEU A 12 -0.78 7.30 7.83
CA LEU A 12 0.13 6.19 8.11
C LEU A 12 -0.63 4.93 8.57
N ALA A 13 -1.60 5.08 9.47
CA ALA A 13 -2.42 3.97 9.94
C ALA A 13 -3.31 3.37 8.83
N GLU A 14 -3.88 4.20 7.96
CA GLU A 14 -4.64 3.77 6.78
C GLU A 14 -3.72 3.10 5.76
N TYR A 15 -2.50 3.62 5.58
CA TYR A 15 -1.49 3.02 4.71
C TYR A 15 -1.06 1.63 5.17
N GLU A 16 -0.80 1.42 6.46
CA GLU A 16 -0.44 0.10 6.99
C GLU A 16 -1.56 -0.93 6.74
N GLN A 17 -2.83 -0.54 6.89
CA GLN A 17 -3.96 -1.39 6.53
C GLN A 17 -4.02 -1.66 5.03
N TRP A 18 -3.82 -0.62 4.21
CA TRP A 18 -3.77 -0.74 2.76
C TRP A 18 -2.68 -1.71 2.31
N LYS A 19 -1.48 -1.62 2.89
CA LYS A 19 -0.31 -2.46 2.60
C LYS A 19 -0.56 -3.92 2.93
N ASN A 20 -1.25 -4.19 4.04
CA ASN A 20 -1.65 -5.55 4.41
C ASN A 20 -2.61 -6.18 3.38
N HIS A 21 -3.61 -5.43 2.91
CA HIS A 21 -4.52 -5.91 1.86
C HIS A 21 -3.82 -6.02 0.50
N HIS A 22 -2.94 -5.06 0.16
CA HIS A 22 -2.15 -5.10 -1.06
C HIS A 22 -1.30 -6.38 -1.13
N ARG A 23 -0.65 -6.77 -0.04
CA ARG A 23 0.14 -8.01 0.07
C ARG A 23 -0.68 -9.27 -0.26
N ILE A 24 -1.97 -9.30 0.09
CA ILE A 24 -2.87 -10.41 -0.25
C ILE A 24 -3.18 -10.39 -1.75
N VAL A 25 -3.46 -9.21 -2.30
CA VAL A 25 -3.81 -9.03 -3.71
C VAL A 25 -2.66 -9.38 -4.66
N VAL A 26 -1.41 -9.09 -4.27
CA VAL A 26 -0.23 -9.39 -5.08
C VAL A 26 0.43 -10.73 -4.75
N ASP A 27 -0.19 -11.55 -3.90
CA ASP A 27 0.37 -12.85 -3.52
C ASP A 27 0.35 -13.83 -4.71
N MET A 28 1.51 -14.00 -5.35
CA MET A 28 1.69 -14.96 -6.45
C MET A 28 1.89 -16.40 -5.95
N ARG A 29 1.97 -16.63 -4.63
CA ARG A 29 2.15 -17.95 -4.02
C ARG A 29 0.85 -18.73 -3.84
N ALA A 30 -0.27 -18.17 -4.29
CA ALA A 30 -1.61 -18.76 -4.20
C ALA A 30 -1.99 -19.18 -2.76
N ARG A 31 -1.55 -18.41 -1.76
CA ARG A 31 -1.85 -18.69 -0.34
C ARG A 31 -3.28 -18.38 0.04
N TYR A 32 -3.96 -17.56 -0.76
CA TYR A 32 -5.31 -17.07 -0.51
C TYR A 32 -6.27 -17.59 -1.56
N SER A 33 -7.49 -17.90 -1.13
CA SER A 33 -8.59 -18.27 -2.00
C SER A 33 -9.08 -17.07 -2.81
N ARG A 34 -9.76 -17.35 -3.93
CA ARG A 34 -10.33 -16.30 -4.79
C ARG A 34 -11.27 -15.33 -4.02
N PRO A 35 -12.17 -15.79 -3.14
CA PRO A 35 -12.99 -14.87 -2.33
C PRO A 35 -12.17 -13.96 -1.42
N GLU A 36 -11.10 -14.46 -0.79
CA GLU A 36 -10.22 -13.66 0.06
C GLU A 36 -9.49 -12.58 -0.73
N ILE A 37 -8.99 -12.92 -1.92
CA ILE A 37 -8.34 -11.96 -2.83
C ILE A 37 -9.32 -10.85 -3.25
N ILE A 38 -10.57 -11.19 -3.56
CA ILE A 38 -11.61 -10.22 -3.92
C ILE A 38 -11.90 -9.30 -2.74
N ALA A 39 -12.12 -9.84 -1.54
CA ALA A 39 -12.37 -9.06 -0.33
C ALA A 39 -11.19 -8.12 0.01
N ALA A 40 -9.95 -8.60 -0.16
CA ALA A 40 -8.75 -7.79 0.04
C ALA A 40 -8.64 -6.66 -0.99
N ARG A 41 -8.96 -6.92 -2.27
CA ARG A 41 -8.99 -5.87 -3.30
C ARG A 41 -10.01 -4.79 -2.97
N GLU A 42 -11.23 -5.17 -2.60
CA GLU A 42 -12.27 -4.20 -2.20
C GLU A 42 -11.85 -3.37 -0.99
N ALA A 43 -11.27 -4.01 0.04
CA ALA A 43 -10.80 -3.30 1.23
C ALA A 43 -9.66 -2.33 0.92
N ARG A 44 -8.69 -2.76 0.10
CA ARG A 44 -7.59 -1.91 -0.38
C ARG A 44 -8.11 -0.71 -1.16
N ASP A 45 -9.03 -0.93 -2.10
CA ASP A 45 -9.56 0.14 -2.97
C ASP A 45 -10.40 1.14 -2.16
N ARG A 46 -11.12 0.71 -1.12
CA ARG A 46 -11.81 1.61 -0.17
C ARG A 46 -10.82 2.50 0.61
N LEU A 47 -9.73 1.92 1.11
CA LEU A 47 -8.68 2.66 1.81
C LEU A 47 -7.99 3.66 0.87
N GLU A 48 -7.73 3.25 -0.38
CA GLU A 48 -7.15 4.13 -1.39
C GLU A 48 -8.03 5.38 -1.61
N ILE A 49 -9.35 5.20 -1.73
CA ILE A 49 -10.30 6.33 -1.87
C ILE A 49 -10.27 7.25 -0.63
N GLN A 50 -10.23 6.67 0.59
CA GLN A 50 -10.16 7.44 1.83
C GLN A 50 -8.86 8.25 1.92
N MET A 51 -7.73 7.66 1.54
CA MET A 51 -6.44 8.33 1.51
C MET A 51 -6.42 9.44 0.45
N GLN A 52 -6.95 9.18 -0.75
CA GLN A 52 -7.03 10.15 -1.84
C GLN A 52 -7.87 11.37 -1.49
N ALA A 53 -8.96 11.19 -0.72
CA ALA A 53 -9.76 12.32 -0.22
C ALA A 53 -8.95 13.29 0.66
N ARG A 54 -7.80 12.86 1.19
CA ARG A 54 -6.87 13.66 2.01
C ARG A 54 -5.59 14.05 1.26
N GLY A 55 -5.49 13.73 -0.04
CA GLY A 55 -4.28 13.96 -0.84
C GLY A 55 -3.17 12.93 -0.62
N CYS A 56 -3.45 11.82 0.07
CA CYS A 56 -2.55 10.67 0.25
C CYS A 56 -2.86 9.59 -0.82
N SER A 57 -1.94 8.65 -1.08
CA SER A 57 -2.19 7.47 -1.91
C SER A 57 -1.35 6.30 -1.43
N GLY A 58 -1.98 5.14 -1.19
CA GLY A 58 -1.26 3.96 -0.75
C GLY A 58 -0.31 3.43 -1.82
N GLU A 59 -0.72 3.49 -3.09
CA GLU A 59 0.11 3.13 -4.23
C GLU A 59 1.35 4.05 -4.36
N ALA A 60 1.17 5.37 -4.19
CA ALA A 60 2.28 6.32 -4.26
C ALA A 60 3.29 6.10 -3.12
N ILE A 61 2.80 5.89 -1.89
CA ILE A 61 3.66 5.60 -0.74
C ILE A 61 4.40 4.27 -0.94
N ARG A 62 3.71 3.22 -1.39
CA ARG A 62 4.33 1.91 -1.68
C ARG A 62 5.41 2.02 -2.76
N LYS A 63 5.20 2.84 -3.79
CA LYS A 63 6.22 3.06 -4.83
C LYS A 63 7.51 3.65 -4.25
N ILE A 64 7.38 4.68 -3.40
CA ILE A 64 8.52 5.31 -2.73
C ILE A 64 9.24 4.31 -1.81
N GLU A 65 8.49 3.53 -1.01
CA GLU A 65 9.08 2.48 -0.18
C GLU A 65 9.83 1.45 -1.03
N LYS A 66 9.23 1.02 -2.14
CA LYS A 66 9.82 0.01 -3.04
C LYS A 66 11.13 0.51 -3.64
N GLU A 67 11.17 1.77 -4.06
CA GLU A 67 12.39 2.39 -4.59
C GLU A 67 13.48 2.47 -3.51
N SER A 68 13.11 2.86 -2.28
CA SER A 68 14.04 2.88 -1.13
C SER A 68 14.56 1.49 -0.74
N GLU A 69 13.70 0.46 -0.78
CA GLU A 69 14.08 -0.93 -0.55
C GLU A 69 15.07 -1.43 -1.60
N ILE A 70 14.83 -1.11 -2.88
CA ILE A 70 15.73 -1.48 -3.97
C ILE A 70 17.08 -0.77 -3.83
N GLU A 71 17.09 0.51 -3.48
CA GLU A 71 18.32 1.26 -3.24
C GLU A 71 19.14 0.66 -2.08
N LYS A 72 18.46 0.25 -1.01
CA LYS A 72 19.10 -0.26 0.21
C LYS A 72 19.51 -1.74 0.13
N TYR A 73 18.71 -2.57 -0.53
CA TYR A 73 18.86 -4.04 -0.51
C TYR A 73 19.07 -4.66 -1.90
N GLY A 74 18.87 -3.91 -2.98
CA GLY A 74 18.93 -4.41 -4.36
C GLY A 74 17.66 -5.12 -4.82
N TYR A 75 16.64 -5.26 -3.98
CA TYR A 75 15.36 -5.90 -4.31
C TYR A 75 14.23 -5.37 -3.40
N PRO A 76 12.97 -5.39 -3.87
CA PRO A 76 11.81 -5.01 -3.05
C PRO A 76 11.47 -6.10 -2.02
N LEU A 77 11.05 -5.69 -0.81
CA LEU A 77 10.75 -6.64 0.28
C LEU A 77 9.30 -7.14 0.27
N LEU A 78 8.45 -6.54 -0.57
CA LEU A 78 7.03 -6.86 -0.73
C LEU A 78 6.61 -6.86 -2.21
#